data_AF-A0A1Q3T8M5-F1
#
_entry.id   AF-A0A1Q3T8M5-F1
#
_cell.length_a   1.000
_cell.length_b   1.000
_cell.length_c   1.000
_cell.angle_alpha   90.00
_cell.angle_beta   90.00
_cell.angle_gamma   90.00
#
_symmetry.space_group_name_H-M   'P 1'
#
loop_
_entity.id
_entity.type
_entity.pdbx_description
1 polymer ?
#
loop_
_entity_poly.entity_id
_entity_poly.type
_entity_poly.pdbx_seq_one_letter_code
_entity_poly.pdbx_strand_id
1 'polypeptide(L)' 'MLTMRDASAVVRELRTQRGWTQQDLATRARLSRSFVADVESGKPTVESAKLFDLFQAFGYEVVLRDLATGQVLR' A
#
# COMPACT_ATOMS: atom_id res chain seq x y z
N MET A 1 10.00 -4.28 1.57
CA MET A 1 9.34 -3.92 2.84
C MET A 1 9.24 -5.17 3.70
N LEU A 2 9.46 -5.09 5.01
CA LEU A 2 9.44 -6.26 5.91
C LEU A 2 8.26 -6.22 6.89
N THR A 3 7.72 -5.02 7.18
CA THR A 3 6.65 -4.85 8.16
C THR A 3 5.43 -4.12 7.58
N MET A 4 4.28 -4.21 8.27
CA MET A 4 3.10 -3.40 7.92
C MET A 4 3.37 -1.90 8.04
N ARG A 5 4.22 -1.48 8.97
CA ARG A 5 4.60 -0.07 9.10
C ARG A 5 5.37 0.42 7.87
N ASP A 6 6.25 -0.42 7.32
CA ASP A 6 6.95 -0.10 6.07
C ASP A 6 5.95 0.04 4.92
N ALA A 7 4.98 -0.88 4.82
CA ALA A 7 3.93 -0.83 3.81
C ALA A 7 3.09 0.45 3.91
N SER A 8 2.64 0.81 5.12
CA SER A 8 1.91 2.05 5.40
C SER A 8 2.69 3.31 5.01
N ALA A 9 4.00 3.33 5.30
CA ALA A 9 4.87 4.45 4.93
C ALA A 9 4.97 4.58 3.40
N VAL A 10 5.16 3.46 2.69
CA VAL A 10 5.22 3.43 1.21
C VAL A 10 3.90 3.93 0.61
N VAL A 11 2.74 3.54 1.14
CA VAL A 11 1.44 4.04 0.65
C VAL A 11 1.36 5.57 0.76
N ARG A 12 1.72 6.12 1.93
CA ARG A 12 1.72 7.58 2.14
C ARG A 12 2.69 8.29 1.22
N GLU A 13 3.90 7.75 1.09
CA GLU A 13 4.93 8.30 0.21
C GLU A 13 4.46 8.37 -1.24
N LEU A 14 4.03 7.23 -1.80
CA LEU A 14 3.52 7.13 -3.16
C LEU A 14 2.33 8.06 -3.42
N ARG A 15 1.45 8.24 -2.43
CA ARG A 15 0.34 9.18 -2.52
C ARG A 15 0.84 10.62 -2.62
N THR A 16 1.74 11.01 -1.71
CA THR A 16 2.26 12.39 -1.64
C THR A 16 3.12 12.76 -2.84
N GLN A 17 3.95 11.84 -3.34
CA GLN A 17 4.76 12.05 -4.55
C GLN A 17 3.90 12.32 -5.79
N ARG A 18 2.69 11.74 -5.85
CA ARG A 18 1.72 11.97 -6.92
C ARG A 18 0.82 13.19 -6.71
N GLY A 19 0.99 13.92 -5.60
CA GLY A 19 0.13 15.06 -5.24
C GLY A 19 -1.31 14.66 -4.92
N TRP A 20 -1.57 13.40 -4.57
CA TRP A 20 -2.92 12.90 -4.32
C TRP A 20 -3.36 13.18 -2.88
N THR A 21 -4.63 13.55 -2.71
CA THR A 21 -5.29 13.50 -1.41
C THR A 21 -5.59 12.05 -1.02
N GLN A 22 -5.92 11.79 0.26
CA GLN A 22 -6.38 10.46 0.67
C GLN A 22 -7.66 10.05 -0.08
N GLN A 23 -8.51 11.02 -0.42
CA GLN A 23 -9.72 10.78 -1.20
C GLN A 23 -9.39 10.38 -2.65
N ASP A 24 -8.38 11.02 -3.26
CA ASP A 24 -7.91 10.68 -4.62
C ASP A 24 -7.44 9.23 -4.72
N LEU A 25 -6.67 8.77 -3.73
CA LEU A 25 -6.21 7.40 -3.66
C LEU A 25 -7.37 6.43 -3.42
N ALA A 26 -8.27 6.76 -2.48
CA ALA A 26 -9.45 5.95 -2.18
C ALA A 26 -10.32 5.74 -3.42
N THR A 27 -10.57 6.80 -4.20
CA THR A 27 -11.34 6.72 -5.45
C THR A 27 -10.65 5.81 -6.47
N ARG A 28 -9.33 5.93 -6.66
CA ARG A 28 -8.57 5.10 -7.61
C ARG A 28 -8.54 3.62 -7.21
N ALA A 29 -8.48 3.33 -5.92
CA ALA A 29 -8.50 1.99 -5.38
C ALA A 29 -9.91 1.40 -5.18
N ARG A 30 -10.97 2.19 -5.41
CA ARG A 30 -12.37 1.83 -5.09
C ARG A 30 -12.56 1.45 -3.61
N LEU A 31 -11.90 2.19 -2.72
CA LEU A 31 -11.94 2.02 -1.27
C LEU A 31 -12.52 3.26 -0.58
N SER A 32 -12.77 3.17 0.73
CA SER A 32 -13.15 4.34 1.52
C SER A 32 -11.92 5.19 1.86
N ARG A 33 -12.12 6.51 1.98
CA ARG A 33 -11.09 7.41 2.52
C ARG A 33 -10.65 7.02 3.93
N SER A 34 -11.59 6.55 4.77
CA SER A 34 -11.28 6.09 6.13
C SER A 34 -10.33 4.89 6.12
N PHE A 35 -10.47 3.97 5.16
CA PHE A 35 -9.54 2.86 5.02
C PHE A 35 -8.12 3.35 4.65
N VAL A 36 -8.01 4.31 3.71
CA VAL A 36 -6.71 4.92 3.39
C VAL A 36 -6.08 5.59 4.61
N ALA A 37 -6.88 6.33 5.40
CA ALA A 37 -6.39 6.95 6.63
C ALA A 37 -5.92 5.91 7.66
N ASP A 38 -6.67 4.82 7.85
CA ASP A 38 -6.31 3.71 8.74
C ASP A 38 -4.98 3.08 8.31
N VAL A 39 -4.81 2.78 7.02
CA VAL A 39 -3.54 2.27 6.46
C VAL A 39 -2.39 3.24 6.73
N GLU A 40 -2.53 4.52 6.37
CA GLU A 40 -1.45 5.51 6.52
C GLU A 40 -1.12 5.83 7.98
N SER A 41 -2.04 5.58 8.91
CA SER A 41 -1.80 5.67 10.35
C SER A 41 -1.03 4.47 10.92
N GLY A 42 -0.87 3.41 10.13
CA GLY A 42 -0.22 2.18 10.57
C GLY A 42 -1.13 1.29 11.43
N LYS A 43 -2.46 1.37 11.26
CA LYS A 43 -3.40 0.52 11.99
C LYS A 43 -3.06 -0.96 11.77
N PRO A 44 -2.83 -1.74 12.85
CA PRO A 44 -2.32 -3.11 12.72
C PRO A 44 -3.32 -4.09 12.10
N THR A 45 -4.60 -3.75 12.09
CA THR A 45 -5.71 -4.64 11.71
C THR A 45 -6.36 -4.29 10.37
N VAL A 46 -5.61 -3.67 9.45
CA VAL A 46 -6.14 -3.42 8.10
C VAL A 46 -6.21 -4.72 7.29
N GLU A 47 -7.26 -4.85 6.48
CA GLU A 47 -7.44 -6.01 5.59
C GLU A 47 -6.35 -6.00 4.49
N SER A 48 -5.56 -7.07 4.41
CA SER A 48 -4.44 -7.19 3.48
C SER A 48 -4.85 -7.14 2.01
N ALA A 49 -6.01 -7.70 1.66
CA ALA A 49 -6.55 -7.64 0.29
C ALA A 49 -6.72 -6.19 -0.19
N LYS A 50 -7.31 -5.34 0.65
CA LYS A 50 -7.51 -3.91 0.34
C LYS A 50 -6.20 -3.13 0.33
N LEU A 51 -5.20 -3.55 1.11
CA LEU A 51 -3.85 -2.99 1.01
C LEU A 51 -3.22 -3.30 -0.37
N PHE A 52 -3.42 -4.51 -0.90
CA PHE A 52 -2.98 -4.84 -2.26
C PHE A 52 -3.71 -4.03 -3.33
N ASP A 53 -5.01 -3.75 -3.15
CA ASP A 53 -5.75 -2.85 -4.06
C ASP A 53 -5.12 -1.45 -4.11
N LEU A 54 -4.59 -0.93 -2.99
CA LEU A 54 -3.87 0.34 -2.98
C LEU A 54 -2.59 0.28 -3.82
N PHE A 55 -1.78 -0.78 -3.69
CA PHE A 55 -0.58 -0.95 -4.52
C PHE A 55 -0.92 -1.06 -6.01
N GLN A 56 -1.99 -1.78 -6.35
CA GLN A 56 -2.47 -1.88 -7.73
C GLN A 56 -3.01 -0.54 -8.26
N ALA A 57 -3.69 0.26 -7.43
CA ALA A 57 -4.14 1.60 -7.81
C ALA A 57 -2.98 2.56 -8.12
N PHE A 58 -1.79 2.28 -7.57
CA PHE A 58 -0.55 2.96 -7.92
C PHE A 58 0.17 2.34 -9.13
N GLY A 59 -0.31 1.23 -9.68
CA GLY A 59 0.34 0.51 -10.78
C GLY A 59 1.51 -0.37 -10.35
N TYR A 60 1.54 -0.82 -9.09
CA TYR A 60 2.55 -1.75 -8.58
C TYR A 60 1.94 -3.12 -8.28
N GLU A 61 2.71 -4.16 -8.55
CA GLU A 61 2.46 -5.51 -8.06
C GLU A 61 3.24 -5.78 -6.77
N VAL A 62 2.78 -6.78 -6.00
CA VAL A 62 3.51 -7.29 -4.84
C VAL A 62 4.11 -8.63 -5.22
N VAL A 63 5.43 -8.76 -5.10
CA VAL A 63 6.18 -9.98 -5.39
C VAL A 63 6.85 -10.52 -4.13
N LEU A 64 7.00 -11.83 -4.05
CA LEU A 64 7.78 -12.45 -2.99
C LEU A 64 9.24 -12.52 -3.42
N ARG A 65 10.14 -12.02 -2.56
CA ARG A 65 11.57 -12.08 -2.78
C ARG A 65 12.20 -12.92 -1.68
N ASP A 66 12.99 -13.91 -2.08
CA ASP A 66 13.84 -14.67 -1.15
C ASP A 66 14.89 -13.74 -0.55
N LEU A 67 14.96 -13.69 0.79
CA LEU A 67 15.84 -12.77 1.50
C LEU A 67 17.32 -13.20 1.48
N ALA A 68 17.61 -14.49 1.30
CA ALA A 68 18.97 -15.02 1.26
C ALA A 68 19.57 -14.95 -0.14
N THR A 69 18.80 -15.35 -1.16
CA THR A 69 19.27 -15.44 -2.55
C THR A 69 18.92 -14.20 -3.37
N GLY A 70 17.96 -13.41 -2.92
CA GLY A 70 17.46 -12.25 -3.65
C GLY A 70 16.54 -12.58 -4.83
N GLN A 71 16.26 -13.86 -5.08
CA GLN A 71 15.40 -14.32 -6.16
C GLN A 71 13.96 -13.81 -5.97
N VAL A 72 13.36 -13.31 -7.05
CA VAL A 72 11.95 -12.90 -7.07
C VAL A 72 11.10 -14.04 -7.62
N LEU A 73 10.12 -14.46 -6.83
CA LEU A 73 9.05 -15.35 -7.26
C LEU A 73 7.99 -14.50 -7.97
N ARG A 74 7.74 -14.81 -9.24
CA ARG A 74 6.77 -14.16 -10.11
C ARG A 74 5.62 -15.11 -10.38
#